data_AF-A0A5K1BC10-F1
#
_entry.id   AF-A0A5K1BC10-F1
#
_cell.length_a   1.000
_cell.length_b   1.000
_cell.length_c   1.000
_cell.angle_alpha   90.00
_cell.angle_beta   90.00
_cell.angle_gamma   90.00
#
_symmetry.space_group_name_H-M   'P 1'
#
loop_
_entity.id
_entity.type
_entity.pdbx_description
1 polymer ?
#
loop_
_entity_poly.entity_id
_entity_poly.type
_entity_poly.pdbx_seq_one_letter_code
_entity_poly.pdbx_strand_id
1 'polypeptide(L)'
;VIKPSYIGGFENSSLIAEWAEQHGKMAVISGAFESSISLSAYVQFAFYIDWKRMEYHKMRDMGPAPAVAHGLGTYQWLQEDVIIKPLKFALHPHGNSVEASVEDAKHVFHNFQINHDRVRRSYAQGKINSYSLTAKVKDLLYSLQVLDTGKREDD
;
A
#
# COMPACT_ATOMS: atom_id res chain seq x y z
N VAL A 1 1.42 -6.08 -13.95
CA VAL A 1 2.07 -5.61 -12.70
C VAL A 1 1.19 -4.55 -12.09
N ILE A 2 0.91 -4.66 -10.80
CA ILE A 2 -0.05 -3.83 -10.06
C ILE A 2 0.70 -3.22 -8.88
N LYS A 3 0.72 -1.89 -8.80
CA LYS A 3 1.32 -1.13 -7.70
C LYS A 3 0.20 -0.42 -6.93
N PRO A 4 -0.28 -0.96 -5.80
CA PRO A 4 -1.50 -0.47 -5.16
C PRO A 4 -1.50 1.04 -4.87
N SER A 5 -0.34 1.59 -4.48
CA SER A 5 -0.12 3.02 -4.23
C SER A 5 -0.38 3.93 -5.46
N TYR A 6 -0.21 3.42 -6.68
CA TYR A 6 -0.37 4.20 -7.92
C TYR A 6 -1.77 4.14 -8.52
N ILE A 7 -2.57 3.15 -8.13
CA ILE A 7 -3.88 2.87 -8.76
C ILE A 7 -5.05 3.06 -7.81
N GLY A 8 -4.83 3.72 -6.68
CA GLY A 8 -5.90 4.10 -5.75
C GLY A 8 -6.21 3.07 -4.66
N GLY A 9 -5.25 2.21 -4.29
CA GLY A 9 -5.38 1.31 -3.14
C GLY A 9 -5.75 -0.13 -3.49
N PHE A 10 -6.12 -0.91 -2.47
CA PHE A 10 -6.29 -2.36 -2.57
C PHE A 10 -7.54 -2.77 -3.34
N GLU A 11 -8.61 -2.00 -3.22
CA GLU A 11 -9.90 -2.25 -3.86
C GLU A 11 -9.77 -2.15 -5.38
N ASN A 12 -9.17 -1.08 -5.89
CA ASN A 12 -8.89 -0.96 -7.32
C ASN A 12 -7.88 -2.02 -7.78
N SER A 13 -6.89 -2.33 -6.94
CA SER A 13 -5.90 -3.37 -7.24
C SER A 13 -6.53 -4.75 -7.40
N SER A 14 -7.50 -5.10 -6.57
CA SER A 14 -8.16 -6.40 -6.61
C SER A 14 -9.07 -6.53 -7.84
N LEU A 15 -9.78 -5.47 -8.21
CA LEU A 15 -10.58 -5.42 -9.44
C LEU A 15 -9.70 -5.62 -10.69
N ILE A 16 -8.53 -4.97 -10.74
CA ILE A 16 -7.59 -5.14 -11.86
C ILE A 16 -6.98 -6.54 -11.87
N ALA A 17 -6.67 -7.11 -10.70
CA ALA A 17 -6.14 -8.46 -10.59
C ALA A 17 -7.17 -9.51 -11.06
N GLU A 18 -8.44 -9.35 -10.66
CA GLU A 18 -9.54 -10.21 -11.11
C GLU A 18 -9.76 -10.09 -12.62
N TRP A 19 -9.78 -8.87 -13.15
CA TRP A 19 -9.87 -8.65 -14.60
C TRP A 19 -8.72 -9.33 -15.34
N ALA A 20 -7.48 -9.21 -14.82
CA ALA A 20 -6.32 -9.85 -15.43
C ALA A 20 -6.47 -11.38 -15.49
N GLU A 21 -6.87 -11.99 -14.38
CA GLU A 21 -7.08 -13.45 -14.29
C GLU A 21 -8.16 -13.93 -15.27
N GLN A 22 -9.29 -13.22 -15.37
CA GLN A 22 -10.36 -13.52 -16.32
C GLN A 22 -9.91 -13.51 -17.79
N HIS A 23 -8.82 -12.79 -18.09
CA HIS A 23 -8.24 -12.66 -19.43
C HIS A 23 -6.95 -13.48 -19.59
N GLY A 24 -6.68 -14.44 -18.70
CA GLY A 24 -5.49 -15.29 -18.75
C GLY A 24 -4.17 -14.54 -18.55
N LYS A 25 -4.21 -13.40 -17.86
CA LYS A 25 -3.03 -12.59 -17.53
C LYS A 25 -2.67 -12.79 -16.07
N MET A 26 -1.38 -13.04 -15.81
CA MET A 26 -0.88 -13.13 -14.44
C MET A 26 -0.82 -11.74 -13.78
N ALA A 27 -1.54 -11.58 -12.67
CA ALA A 27 -1.44 -10.41 -11.82
C ALA A 27 -0.22 -10.52 -10.90
N VAL A 28 0.58 -9.46 -10.84
CA VAL A 28 1.77 -9.38 -9.98
C VAL A 28 1.70 -8.11 -9.16
N ILE A 29 1.49 -8.24 -7.85
CA ILE A 29 1.63 -7.14 -6.89
C ILE A 29 3.10 -6.73 -6.76
N SER A 30 3.36 -5.43 -6.80
CA SER A 30 4.72 -4.88 -6.71
C SER A 30 4.72 -3.61 -5.85
N GLY A 31 5.82 -3.44 -5.10
CA GLY A 31 6.12 -2.22 -4.38
C GLY A 31 6.59 -1.10 -5.30
N ALA A 32 6.49 0.11 -4.79
CA ALA A 32 7.00 1.34 -5.36
C ALA A 32 7.87 2.10 -4.33
N PHE A 33 8.82 1.38 -3.72
CA PHE A 33 9.74 1.89 -2.69
C PHE A 33 9.03 2.30 -1.39
N GLU A 34 7.98 1.60 -1.00
CA GLU A 34 7.34 1.84 0.29
C GLU A 34 8.19 1.32 1.46
N SER A 35 7.87 1.81 2.67
CA SER A 35 8.45 1.34 3.92
C SER A 35 7.93 -0.06 4.32
N SER A 36 8.55 -0.68 5.33
CA SER A 36 8.14 -1.99 5.82
C SER A 36 6.68 -2.07 6.28
N ILE A 37 6.07 -0.97 6.75
CA ILE A 37 4.65 -0.95 7.11
C ILE A 37 3.80 -1.28 5.87
N SER A 38 4.00 -0.52 4.80
CA SER A 38 3.25 -0.69 3.55
C SER A 38 3.61 -1.99 2.84
N LEU A 39 4.88 -2.41 2.86
CA LEU A 39 5.28 -3.71 2.31
C LEU A 39 4.63 -4.86 3.07
N SER A 40 4.43 -4.75 4.39
CA SER A 40 3.66 -5.73 5.16
C SER A 40 2.21 -5.81 4.69
N ALA A 41 1.61 -4.67 4.33
CA ALA A 41 0.30 -4.61 3.67
C ALA A 41 0.31 -5.38 2.36
N TYR A 42 1.35 -5.18 1.56
CA TYR A 42 1.43 -5.75 0.23
C TYR A 42 1.70 -7.26 0.28
N VAL A 43 2.41 -7.77 1.28
CA VAL A 43 2.53 -9.21 1.53
C VAL A 43 1.17 -9.83 1.83
N GLN A 44 0.38 -9.23 2.73
CA GLN A 44 -0.97 -9.70 3.04
C GLN A 44 -1.88 -9.65 1.82
N PHE A 45 -1.80 -8.56 1.06
CA PHE A 45 -2.61 -8.36 -0.12
C PHE A 45 -2.23 -9.32 -1.25
N ALA A 46 -0.94 -9.54 -1.49
CA ALA A 46 -0.45 -10.55 -2.44
C ALA A 46 -0.97 -11.94 -2.09
N PHE A 47 -0.87 -12.34 -0.82
CA PHE A 47 -1.41 -13.61 -0.34
C PHE A 47 -2.93 -13.72 -0.59
N TYR A 48 -3.69 -12.65 -0.36
CA TYR A 48 -5.12 -12.61 -0.67
C TYR A 48 -5.41 -12.76 -2.17
N ILE A 49 -4.64 -12.10 -3.04
CA ILE A 49 -4.81 -12.19 -4.50
C ILE A 49 -4.49 -13.60 -5.00
N ASP A 50 -3.42 -14.21 -4.51
CA ASP A 50 -3.08 -15.60 -4.83
C ASP A 50 -4.18 -16.56 -4.37
N TRP A 51 -4.73 -16.36 -3.17
CA TRP A 51 -5.86 -17.15 -2.69
C TRP A 51 -7.10 -17.02 -3.59
N LYS A 52 -7.49 -15.78 -3.96
CA LYS A 52 -8.61 -15.54 -4.87
C LYS A 52 -8.40 -16.21 -6.23
N ARG A 53 -7.17 -16.19 -6.73
CA ARG A 53 -6.79 -16.84 -7.99
C ARG A 53 -6.87 -18.37 -7.91
N MET A 54 -6.40 -18.97 -6.82
CA MET A 54 -6.54 -20.42 -6.60
C MET A 54 -8.02 -20.84 -6.58
N GLU A 55 -8.88 -20.06 -5.91
CA GLU A 55 -10.32 -20.31 -5.88
C GLU A 55 -10.94 -20.17 -7.28
N TYR A 56 -10.55 -19.16 -8.06
CA TYR A 56 -11.01 -18.98 -9.44
C TYR A 56 -10.65 -20.19 -10.32
N HIS A 57 -9.41 -20.66 -10.27
CA HIS A 57 -8.96 -21.84 -11.01
C HIS A 57 -9.73 -23.10 -10.62
N LYS A 58 -9.98 -23.30 -9.32
CA LYS A 58 -10.75 -24.43 -8.79
C LYS A 58 -12.21 -24.39 -9.28
N MET A 59 -12.84 -23.22 -9.29
CA MET A 59 -14.22 -23.05 -9.76
C MET A 59 -14.38 -23.32 -11.27
N ARG A 60 -13.31 -23.12 -12.06
CA ARG A 60 -13.33 -23.30 -13.52
C ARG A 60 -12.66 -24.59 -14.00
N ASP A 61 -12.27 -25.46 -13.08
CA ASP A 61 -11.56 -26.72 -13.37
C ASP A 61 -10.32 -26.54 -14.26
N MET A 62 -9.56 -25.46 -14.03
CA MET A 62 -8.41 -25.04 -14.83
C MET A 62 -7.08 -25.64 -14.34
N GLY A 63 -7.14 -26.67 -13.47
CA GLY A 63 -5.97 -27.20 -12.78
C GLY A 63 -5.36 -26.22 -11.76
N PRO A 64 -4.23 -26.58 -11.12
CA PRO A 64 -3.60 -25.75 -10.10
C PRO A 64 -3.05 -24.45 -10.69
N ALA A 65 -3.32 -23.33 -10.01
CA ALA A 65 -2.75 -22.03 -10.38
C ALA A 65 -1.22 -22.04 -10.20
N PRO A 66 -0.43 -21.64 -11.21
CA PRO A 66 1.01 -21.48 -11.06
C PRO A 66 1.38 -20.50 -9.93
N ALA A 67 2.44 -20.77 -9.18
CA ALA A 67 2.95 -19.84 -8.17
C ALA A 67 3.38 -18.50 -8.80
N VAL A 68 3.20 -17.39 -8.07
CA VAL A 68 3.51 -16.03 -8.53
C VAL A 68 4.63 -15.44 -7.68
N ALA A 69 5.68 -14.95 -8.33
CA ALA A 69 6.69 -14.13 -7.67
C ALA A 69 6.24 -12.67 -7.68
N HIS A 70 5.97 -12.12 -6.49
CA HIS A 70 5.59 -10.72 -6.32
C HIS A 70 6.80 -9.78 -6.23
N GLY A 71 6.66 -8.57 -6.77
CA GLY A 71 7.72 -7.58 -6.87
C GLY A 71 7.87 -6.71 -5.61
N LEU A 72 8.09 -7.33 -4.45
CA LEU A 72 8.13 -6.66 -3.13
C LEU A 72 9.56 -6.42 -2.59
N GLY A 73 10.59 -6.76 -3.37
CA GLY A 73 12.00 -6.68 -2.98
C GLY A 73 12.60 -5.27 -2.89
N THR A 74 11.81 -4.21 -3.04
CA THR A 74 12.31 -2.83 -3.02
C THR A 74 12.84 -2.39 -1.65
N TYR A 75 12.55 -3.16 -0.58
CA TYR A 75 13.02 -2.86 0.78
C TYR A 75 14.55 -2.71 0.87
N GLN A 76 15.33 -3.46 0.07
CA GLN A 76 16.80 -3.41 0.09
C GLN A 76 17.36 -2.09 -0.44
N TRP A 77 16.54 -1.28 -1.12
CA TRP A 77 16.97 -0.05 -1.76
C TRP A 77 16.86 1.14 -0.82
N LEU A 78 16.17 0.99 0.31
CA LEU A 78 16.03 2.02 1.32
C LEU A 78 17.09 1.81 2.40
N GLN A 79 17.91 2.84 2.63
CA GLN A 79 18.93 2.82 3.67
C GLN A 79 18.31 2.72 5.09
N GLU A 80 17.12 3.28 5.25
CA GLU A 80 16.44 3.41 6.53
C GLU A 80 14.95 3.11 6.37
N ASP A 81 14.31 2.67 7.46
CA ASP A 81 12.88 2.40 7.54
C ASP A 81 12.22 3.28 8.59
N VAL A 82 10.92 3.48 8.46
CA VAL A 82 10.09 4.27 9.38
C VAL A 82 9.76 3.51 10.66
N ILE A 83 10.02 2.20 10.72
CA ILE A 83 9.82 1.35 11.91
C ILE A 83 11.11 0.76 12.45
N ILE A 84 11.14 0.54 13.76
CA ILE A 84 12.34 0.03 14.47
C ILE A 84 12.67 -1.41 14.04
N LYS A 85 11.65 -2.25 13.83
CA LYS A 85 11.80 -3.65 13.45
C LYS A 85 11.13 -3.87 12.08
N PRO A 86 11.87 -3.69 10.97
CA PRO A 86 11.33 -3.82 9.63
C PRO A 86 10.91 -5.26 9.32
N LEU A 87 10.05 -5.42 8.31
CA LEU A 87 9.68 -6.72 7.77
C LEU A 87 10.93 -7.38 7.19
N LYS A 88 11.12 -8.66 7.51
CA LYS A 88 12.26 -9.43 7.02
C LYS A 88 11.87 -10.19 5.75
N PHE A 89 12.70 -10.04 4.74
CA PHE A 89 12.72 -10.93 3.59
C PHE A 89 13.96 -11.80 3.69
N ALA A 90 13.79 -13.11 3.56
CA ALA A 90 14.86 -14.09 3.72
C ALA A 90 14.84 -15.09 2.58
N LEU A 91 16.01 -15.67 2.29
CA LEU A 91 16.11 -16.79 1.36
C LEU A 91 15.44 -18.01 1.99
N HIS A 92 14.58 -18.69 1.22
CA HIS A 92 13.90 -19.89 1.71
C HIS A 92 14.94 -20.99 2.03
N PRO A 93 14.89 -21.66 3.20
CA PRO A 93 15.93 -22.60 3.64
C PRO A 93 16.16 -23.78 2.68
N HIS A 94 15.16 -24.11 1.88
CA HIS A 94 15.17 -25.23 0.94
C HIS A 94 14.92 -24.80 -0.51
N GLY A 95 15.08 -23.52 -0.81
CA GLY A 95 14.77 -22.97 -2.14
C GLY A 95 15.66 -21.80 -2.54
N ASN A 96 15.52 -21.38 -3.79
CA ASN A 96 16.22 -20.21 -4.35
C ASN A 96 15.32 -18.96 -4.40
N SER A 97 14.22 -18.98 -3.64
CA SER A 97 13.28 -17.87 -3.53
C SER A 97 13.62 -16.97 -2.34
N VAL A 98 13.38 -15.66 -2.51
CA VAL A 98 13.37 -14.69 -1.41
C VAL A 98 11.92 -14.46 -1.02
N GLU A 99 11.61 -14.67 0.24
CA GLU A 99 10.24 -14.70 0.74
C GLU A 99 10.08 -13.82 1.98
N ALA A 100 8.85 -13.35 2.19
CA ALA A 100 8.42 -12.73 3.44
C ALA A 100 7.27 -13.56 4.03
N SER A 101 7.30 -13.74 5.35
CA SER A 101 6.25 -14.47 6.07
C SER A 101 4.98 -13.61 6.17
N VAL A 102 3.84 -14.22 5.83
CA VAL A 102 2.51 -13.62 6.01
C VAL A 102 2.23 -13.36 7.50
N GLU A 103 2.67 -14.25 8.39
CA GLU A 103 2.50 -14.06 9.83
C GLU A 103 3.42 -12.95 10.37
N ASP A 104 4.65 -12.83 9.85
CA ASP A 104 5.54 -11.73 10.24
C ASP A 104 4.99 -10.38 9.77
N ALA A 105 4.45 -10.32 8.55
CA ALA A 105 3.77 -9.12 8.03
C ALA A 105 2.56 -8.75 8.89
N LYS A 106 1.77 -9.73 9.34
CA LYS A 106 0.68 -9.52 10.30
C LYS A 106 1.20 -8.97 11.63
N HIS A 107 2.27 -9.56 12.14
CA HIS A 107 2.89 -9.13 13.40
C HIS A 107 3.41 -7.69 13.32
N VAL A 108 4.00 -7.29 12.18
CA VAL A 108 4.40 -5.89 11.95
C VAL A 108 3.19 -4.96 12.11
N PHE A 109 2.03 -5.27 11.53
CA PHE A 109 0.85 -4.42 11.69
C PHE A 109 0.38 -4.25 13.12
N HIS A 110 0.39 -5.32 13.90
CA HIS A 110 -0.09 -5.26 15.27
C HIS A 110 0.90 -4.60 16.22
N ASN A 111 2.20 -4.68 15.92
CA ASN A 111 3.25 -4.38 16.90
C ASN A 111 4.32 -3.40 16.42
N PHE A 112 4.12 -2.71 15.29
CA PHE A 112 5.12 -1.76 14.80
C PHE A 112 5.32 -0.60 15.78
N GLN A 113 6.56 -0.13 15.83
CA GLN A 113 6.94 1.07 16.57
C GLN A 113 7.64 2.01 15.60
N ILE A 114 7.17 3.25 15.56
CA ILE A 114 7.76 4.29 14.72
C ILE A 114 9.18 4.57 15.20
N ASN A 115 10.11 4.60 14.27
CA ASN A 115 11.48 4.99 14.53
C ASN A 115 11.58 6.52 14.59
N HIS A 116 11.44 7.09 15.78
CA HIS A 116 11.48 8.54 15.98
C HIS A 116 12.84 9.19 15.69
N ASP A 117 13.92 8.42 15.67
CA ASP A 117 15.25 8.92 15.32
C ASP A 117 15.38 9.17 13.81
N ARG A 118 14.65 8.39 13.01
CA ARG A 118 14.64 8.46 11.53
C ARG A 118 13.48 9.28 11.00
N VAL A 119 12.32 9.19 11.62
CA VAL A 119 11.13 9.96 11.25
C VAL A 119 11.20 11.33 11.90
N ARG A 120 11.74 12.30 11.15
CA ARG A 120 11.72 13.71 11.55
C ARG A 120 10.45 14.38 11.05
N ARG A 121 9.68 14.97 11.97
CA ARG A 121 8.60 15.88 11.60
C ARG A 121 9.21 17.24 11.27
N SER A 122 9.45 17.51 9.99
CA SER A 122 9.63 18.88 9.54
C SER A 122 8.25 19.50 9.39
N TYR A 123 7.79 20.19 10.44
CA TYR A 123 6.71 21.13 10.26
C TYR A 123 7.28 22.26 9.40
N ALA A 124 6.96 22.25 8.10
CA ALA A 124 7.00 23.50 7.38
C ALA A 124 6.03 24.41 8.15
N GLN A 125 6.54 25.47 8.78
CA GLN A 125 5.71 26.55 9.33
C GLN A 125 5.03 27.33 8.18
N GLY A 126 4.53 26.62 7.16
CA GLY A 126 3.56 27.16 6.23
C GLY A 126 2.39 27.61 7.07
N LYS A 127 2.11 28.92 7.01
CA LYS A 127 1.03 29.53 7.75
C LYS A 127 -0.28 28.89 7.26
N ILE A 128 -0.80 27.93 8.00
CA ILE A 128 -2.12 27.35 7.70
C ILE A 128 -3.13 28.43 8.06
N ASN A 129 -3.75 29.02 7.04
CA ASN A 129 -4.80 29.99 7.23
C ASN A 129 -6.07 29.21 7.59
N SER A 130 -6.66 29.56 8.74
CA SER A 130 -7.98 29.07 9.13
C SER A 130 -8.96 30.23 9.03
N TYR A 131 -10.01 30.06 8.23
CA TYR A 131 -11.07 31.04 8.09
C TYR A 131 -12.42 30.37 7.84
N SER A 132 -13.49 31.10 8.16
CA SER A 132 -14.86 30.64 7.98
C SER A 132 -15.42 31.25 6.70
N LEU A 133 -15.83 30.42 5.75
CA LEU A 133 -16.62 30.86 4.60
C LEU A 133 -18.10 30.70 4.91
N THR A 134 -18.82 31.81 4.85
CA THR A 134 -20.26 31.82 5.08
C THR A 134 -20.97 32.00 3.74
N ALA A 135 -21.80 31.04 3.37
CA ALA A 135 -22.62 31.10 2.16
C ALA A 135 -24.10 31.11 2.53
N LYS A 136 -24.84 32.09 2.00
CA LYS A 136 -26.29 32.14 2.10
C LYS A 136 -26.90 31.55 0.83
N VAL A 137 -27.64 30.46 0.96
CA VAL A 137 -28.40 29.87 -0.15
C VAL A 137 -29.86 29.85 0.26
N LYS A 138 -30.69 30.67 -0.41
CA LYS A 138 -32.07 30.95 -0.01
C LYS A 138 -32.12 31.51 1.43
N ASP A 139 -32.93 30.89 2.30
CA ASP A 139 -33.11 31.28 3.71
C ASP A 139 -32.18 30.54 4.67
N LEU A 140 -31.24 29.75 4.14
CA LEU A 140 -30.29 28.96 4.93
C LEU A 140 -28.89 29.57 4.88
N LEU A 141 -28.23 29.57 6.04
CA LEU A 141 -26.87 30.03 6.25
C LEU A 141 -25.97 28.82 6.47
N TYR A 142 -25.01 28.63 5.58
CA TYR A 142 -24.00 27.58 5.67
C TYR A 142 -22.68 28.21 6.08
N SER A 143 -21.98 27.57 7.01
CA SER A 143 -20.63 27.95 7.40
C SER A 143 -19.68 26.79 7.15
N LEU A 144 -18.60 27.05 6.42
CA LEU A 144 -17.53 26.11 6.15
C LEU A 144 -16.27 26.59 6.87
N GLN A 145 -15.74 25.75 7.75
CA GLN A 145 -14.39 25.91 8.28
C GLN A 145 -13.39 25.47 7.20
N VAL A 146 -12.57 26.41 6.73
CA VAL A 146 -11.57 26.16 5.69
C VAL A 146 -10.18 26.24 6.31
N LEU A 147 -9.35 25.25 5.99
CA LEU A 147 -7.93 25.24 6.26
C LEU A 147 -7.19 25.29 4.92
N ASP A 148 -6.43 26.35 4.69
CA ASP A 148 -5.64 26.52 3.46
C ASP A 148 -4.15 26.68 3.81
N THR A 149 -3.30 26.07 2.98
CA THR A 149 -1.83 26.15 3.07
C THR A 149 -1.24 27.38 2.39
N GLY A 150 -2.06 28.19 1.69
CA GLY A 150 -1.70 29.53 1.24
C GLY A 150 -0.57 29.61 0.23
N LYS A 151 -0.29 28.54 -0.53
CA LYS A 151 0.66 28.60 -1.65
C LYS A 151 0.10 29.59 -2.68
N ARG A 152 0.71 30.78 -2.77
CA ARG A 152 0.61 31.59 -3.98
C ARG A 152 1.34 30.83 -5.07
N GLU A 153 0.62 30.51 -6.15
CA GLU A 153 1.27 30.33 -7.43
C GLU A 153 1.82 31.72 -7.79
N ASP A 154 3.13 31.91 -7.59
CA ASP A 154 3.83 33.09 -8.08
C ASP A 154 3.96 32.93 -9.60
N ASP A 155 3.12 33.65 -10.35
CA ASP A 155 3.26 33.92 -11.79
C ASP A 155 4.39 34.93 -12.06
#